data_AF-A0A373V718-F1
#
_entry.id   AF-A0A373V718-F1
#
_cell.length_a   1.000
_cell.length_b   1.000
_cell.length_c   1.000
_cell.angle_alpha   90.00
_cell.angle_beta   90.00
_cell.angle_gamma   90.00
#
_symmetry.space_group_name_H-M   'P 1'
#
loop_
_entity.id
_entity.type
_entity.pdbx_description
1 polymer ?
#
loop_
_entity_poly.entity_id
_entity_poly.type
_entity_poly.pdbx_seq_one_letter_code
_entity_poly.pdbx_strand_id
1 'polypeptide(L)' 'MINAVSNYEKTKLSMANVFLQYDQDTMIAKFSLKHDPSWLYLSFVKRIYRINRKSGNVQWSEDDCDMLPPLKSYRF' A
#
# COMPACT_ATOMS: atom_id res chain seq x y z
N MET A 1 21.89 14.04 -18.68
CA MET A 1 21.02 12.92 -19.12
C MET A 1 19.63 13.17 -18.53
N ILE A 2 18.62 13.36 -19.37
CA ILE A 2 17.24 13.49 -18.89
C ILE A 2 16.71 12.08 -18.59
N ASN A 3 16.60 11.72 -17.31
CA ASN A 3 15.86 10.53 -16.91
C ASN A 3 14.39 10.77 -17.24
N ALA A 4 13.95 10.30 -18.41
CA ALA A 4 12.55 10.35 -18.79
C ALA A 4 11.75 9.50 -17.80
N VAL A 5 11.01 10.14 -16.91
CA VAL A 5 10.10 9.48 -15.98
C VAL A 5 9.06 8.71 -16.81
N SER A 6 8.98 7.40 -16.59
CA SER A 6 8.03 6.54 -17.30
C SER A 6 6.59 6.94 -17.00
N ASN A 7 5.66 6.61 -17.88
CA ASN A 7 4.24 6.85 -17.63
C ASN A 7 3.76 6.15 -16.35
N TYR A 8 4.32 4.99 -16.03
CA TYR A 8 4.06 4.29 -14.76
C TYR A 8 4.48 5.13 -13.56
N GLU A 9 5.70 5.66 -13.56
CA GLU A 9 6.21 6.49 -12.45
C GLU A 9 5.43 7.80 -12.31
N LYS A 10 5.02 8.42 -13.44
CA LYS A 10 4.14 9.62 -13.41
C LYS A 10 2.81 9.32 -12.72
N THR A 11 2.15 8.22 -13.08
CA THR A 11 0.88 7.83 -12.46
C THR A 11 1.08 7.46 -11.00
N LYS A 12 2.14 6.73 -10.66
CA LYS A 12 2.46 6.36 -9.28
C LYS A 12 2.64 7.60 -8.38
N LEU A 13 3.40 8.60 -8.86
CA LEU A 13 3.58 9.87 -8.15
C LEU A 13 2.28 10.67 -8.05
N SER A 14 1.50 10.71 -9.12
CA SER A 14 0.18 11.37 -9.12
C SER A 14 -0.74 10.76 -8.07
N MET A 15 -0.81 9.43 -7.98
CA MET A 15 -1.66 8.75 -7.00
C MET A 15 -1.17 8.90 -5.56
N ALA A 16 0.15 8.98 -5.35
CA ALA A 16 0.70 9.33 -4.04
C ALA A 16 0.21 10.73 -3.59
N ASN A 17 0.18 11.71 -4.50
CA ASN A 17 -0.32 13.05 -4.19
C ASN A 17 -1.83 13.05 -3.90
N VAL A 18 -2.62 12.30 -4.66
CA VAL A 18 -4.07 12.16 -4.40
C VAL A 18 -4.31 11.52 -3.03
N PHE A 19 -3.54 10.49 -2.66
CA PHE A 19 -3.66 9.85 -1.35
C PHE A 19 -3.48 10.85 -0.20
N LEU A 20 -2.52 11.77 -0.31
CA LEU A 20 -2.25 12.78 0.72
C LEU A 20 -3.36 13.83 0.90
N GLN A 21 -4.31 13.92 -0.03
CA GLN A 21 -5.46 14.83 0.09
C GLN A 21 -6.57 14.27 0.99
N TYR A 22 -6.54 12.97 1.30
CA TYR A 22 -7.52 12.38 2.20
C TYR A 22 -7.19 12.67 3.67
N ASP A 23 -8.24 12.84 4.48
CA ASP A 23 -8.13 12.68 5.92
C ASP A 23 -7.85 11.20 6.22
N GLN A 24 -6.56 10.92 6.43
CA GLN A 24 -6.07 9.56 6.63
C GLN A 24 -6.59 8.95 7.93
N ASP A 25 -6.80 9.74 8.99
CA ASP A 25 -7.29 9.23 10.27
C ASP A 25 -8.77 8.83 10.16
N THR A 26 -9.58 9.66 9.47
CA THR A 26 -10.96 9.29 9.14
C THR A 26 -11.02 8.04 8.27
N MET A 27 -10.15 7.92 7.27
CA MET A 27 -10.06 6.73 6.41
C MET A 27 -9.69 5.48 7.22
N ILE A 28 -8.65 5.57 8.06
CA ILE A 28 -8.17 4.49 8.92
C ILE A 28 -9.29 4.02 9.85
N ALA A 29 -9.99 4.94 10.51
CA ALA A 29 -11.08 4.62 11.42
C ALA A 29 -12.25 3.95 10.67
N LYS A 30 -12.64 4.52 9.52
CA LYS A 30 -13.76 4.04 8.71
C LYS A 30 -13.57 2.61 8.22
N PHE A 31 -12.34 2.25 7.84
CA PHE A 31 -12.02 0.93 7.28
C PHE A 31 -11.25 0.02 8.24
N SER A 32 -11.05 0.45 9.49
CA SER A 32 -10.27 -0.28 10.50
C SER A 32 -8.90 -0.74 10.00
N LEU A 33 -8.20 0.15 9.30
CA LEU A 33 -6.94 -0.20 8.63
C LEU A 33 -5.80 -0.35 9.63
N LYS A 34 -4.99 -1.40 9.44
CA LYS A 34 -3.75 -1.58 10.19
C LYS A 34 -2.80 -0.46 9.83
N HIS A 35 -2.23 0.20 10.83
CA HIS A 35 -1.34 1.33 10.63
C HIS A 35 -0.39 1.49 11.82
N ASP A 36 0.64 2.28 11.59
CA ASP A 36 1.49 2.87 12.61
C ASP A 36 1.63 4.39 12.31
N PRO A 37 2.40 5.16 13.09
CA PRO A 37 2.57 6.60 12.83
C PRO A 37 3.14 6.95 11.46
N SER A 38 3.88 6.04 10.82
CA SER A 38 4.55 6.25 9.53
C SER A 38 3.89 5.54 8.35
N TRP A 39 3.24 4.39 8.59
CA TRP A 39 2.78 3.49 7.54
C TRP A 39 1.31 3.11 7.70
N LEU A 40 0.63 3.00 6.55
CA LEU A 40 -0.68 2.38 6.40
C LEU A 40 -0.50 1.03 5.69
N TYR A 41 -1.07 -0.05 6.21
CA TYR A 41 -0.92 -1.39 5.66
C TYR A 41 -2.20 -1.85 4.96
N LEU A 42 -2.06 -2.39 3.74
CA LEU A 42 -3.16 -2.89 2.93
C LEU A 42 -2.83 -4.28 2.38
N SER A 43 -3.77 -5.22 2.54
CA SER A 43 -3.69 -6.51 1.86
C SER A 43 -4.30 -6.38 0.47
N PHE A 44 -3.49 -6.59 -0.57
CA PHE A 44 -3.93 -6.58 -1.97
C PHE A 44 -3.26 -7.72 -2.74
N VAL A 45 -4.05 -8.49 -3.50
CA VAL A 45 -3.56 -9.64 -4.31
C VAL A 45 -2.62 -10.56 -3.52
N LYS A 46 -3.07 -10.99 -2.32
CA LYS A 46 -2.32 -11.87 -1.41
C LYS A 46 -0.95 -11.33 -0.96
N ARG A 47 -0.74 -10.01 -1.03
CA ARG A 47 0.48 -9.35 -0.56
C ARG A 47 0.13 -8.19 0.35
N ILE A 48 0.99 -7.94 1.32
CA ILE A 48 0.89 -6.75 2.15
C ILE A 48 1.68 -5.63 1.47
N TYR A 49 0.97 -4.53 1.21
CA TYR A 49 1.53 -3.28 0.79
C TYR A 49 1.55 -2.32 1.97
N ARG A 50 2.51 -1.41 1.98
CA ARG A 50 2.55 -0.29 2.90
C ARG A 50 2.61 1.02 2.15
N ILE A 51 1.84 2.00 2.63
CA ILE A 51 1.81 3.36 2.10
C ILE A 51 2.39 4.27 3.16
N ASN A 52 3.40 5.06 2.78
CA ASN A 52 3.95 6.05 3.71
C ASN A 52 2.92 7.17 3.92
N ARG A 53 2.54 7.41 5.16
CA ARG A 53 1.49 8.39 5.51
C ARG A 53 1.89 9.83 5.20
N LYS A 54 3.19 10.13 5.14
CA LYS A 54 3.71 11.49 4.85
C LYS A 54 3.97 11.73 3.37
N SER A 55 4.41 10.71 2.63
CA SER A 55 4.79 10.87 1.21
C SER A 55 3.85 10.22 0.22
N GLY A 56 2.89 9.39 0.66
CA GLY A 56 2.01 8.61 -0.20
C GLY A 56 2.73 7.50 -0.99
N ASN A 57 4.03 7.28 -0.74
CA ASN A 57 4.81 6.29 -1.47
C ASN A 57 4.37 4.87 -1.09
N VAL A 58 4.04 4.08 -2.11
CA VAL A 58 3.64 2.68 -1.97
C VAL A 58 4.85 1.76 -2.11
N GLN A 59 5.01 0.88 -1.14
CA GLN A 59 6.06 -0.15 -1.09
C GLN A 59 5.46 -1.50 -0.75
N TRP A 60 6.16 -2.56 -1.13
CA TRP A 60 5.92 -3.93 -0.71
C TRP A 60 7.28 -4.62 -0.57
N SER A 61 7.40 -5.60 0.31
CA SER A 61 8.59 -6.45 0.40
C SER A 61 8.25 -7.87 -0.06
N GLU A 62 9.21 -8.56 -0.67
CA GLU A 62 9.12 -10.00 -0.94
C GLU A 62 9.10 -10.80 0.37
N ASP A 63 9.74 -10.30 1.42
CA ASP A 63 9.85 -10.98 2.73
C ASP A 63 8.50 -11.14 3.46
N ASP A 64 7.50 -10.32 3.13
CA ASP A 64 6.15 -10.42 3.70
C ASP A 64 5.27 -11.44 2.96
N CYS A 65 5.76 -12.04 1.86
CA CYS A 65 5.04 -13.01 1.04
C CYS A 65 4.85 -14.37 1.75
N ASP A 66 5.66 -14.66 2.76
CA ASP A 66 5.64 -15.94 3.49
C ASP A 66 4.82 -15.90 4.78
N MET A 67 4.18 -14.77 5.12
CA MET A 67 3.37 -14.62 6.35
C MET A 67 1.87 -14.86 6.13
N LEU A 68 1.46 -15.50 5.03
CA LEU A 68 0.11 -16.05 4.91
C LEU A 68 0.13 -17.53 5.37
N PRO A 69 -0.71 -17.94 6.34
CA PRO A 69 -0.86 -19.35 6.66
C PRO A 69 -1.30 -20.10 5.39
N PRO A 70 -0.81 -21.33 5.15
CA PRO A 70 -1.23 -22.12 4.00
C PRO A 70 -2.75 -22.21 3.99
N LEU A 71 -3.35 -21.92 2.83
CA LEU A 71 -4.79 -22.04 2.62
C LEU A 71 -5.22 -23.42 3.10
N LYS A 72 -6.04 -23.49 4.15
CA LYS A 72 -6.79 -24.70 4.46
C LYS A 72 -7.55 -25.05 3.18
N SER A 73 -7.23 -26.20 2.61
CA SER A 73 -7.90 -26.72 1.42
C SER A 73 -9.38 -26.89 1.74
N TYR A 74 -10.21 -25.94 1.33
CA TYR A 74 -11.63 -26.20 1.17
C TYR A 74 -11.76 -27.13 -0.03
N ARG A 75 -11.93 -28.42 0.27
CA ARG A 75 -12.37 -29.42 -0.70
C ARG A 75 -13.86 -29.13 -0.93
N PHE A 76 -14.19 -28.69 -2.14
CA PHE A 76 -15.57 -28.63 -2.64
C PHE A 76 -16.15 -30.05 -2.71
#